data_AF-A0A0U4EE68-F1
#
_entry.id   AF-A0A0U4EE68-F1
#
_cell.length_a   1.000
_cell.length_b   1.000
_cell.length_c   1.000
_cell.angle_alpha   90.00
_cell.angle_beta   90.00
_cell.angle_gamma   90.00
#
_symmetry.space_group_name_H-M   'P 1'
#
loop_
_entity.id
_entity.type
_entity.pdbx_description
1 polymer ?
#
loop_
_entity_poly.entity_id
_entity_poly.type
_entity_poly.pdbx_seq_one_letter_code
_entity_poly.pdbx_strand_id
1 'polypeptide(L)'
;MKELTIRLKEDTYNQLKELTELENLINRHRDKNRDDNYQIEDFVVGCIIDKMEQINHFKPINPLIESGGQPVIKNRFKEIAKQKDIYIKDIADQLDMKPPNISKIFNNVSQPRLELFIKIWIVLGSPPLHQCLYLEGD
;
A
#
# COMPACT_ATOMS: atom_id res chain seq x y z
N MET A 1 -28.81 -14.46 -4.61
CA MET A 1 -27.55 -15.18 -4.91
C MET A 1 -27.59 -15.65 -6.36
N LYS A 2 -26.43 -15.72 -7.01
CA LYS A 2 -26.26 -16.26 -8.36
C LYS A 2 -25.41 -17.52 -8.25
N GLU A 3 -25.70 -18.52 -9.07
CA GLU A 3 -24.99 -19.79 -9.07
C GLU A 3 -24.02 -19.85 -10.26
N LEU A 4 -22.82 -20.38 -10.02
CA LEU A 4 -21.78 -20.58 -11.03
C LEU A 4 -21.26 -22.01 -10.92
N THR A 5 -21.43 -22.81 -11.98
CA THR A 5 -20.87 -24.16 -12.04
C THR A 5 -19.49 -24.13 -12.70
N ILE A 6 -18.47 -24.60 -11.99
CA ILE A 6 -17.09 -24.65 -12.46
C ILE A 6 -16.70 -26.10 -12.71
N ARG A 7 -16.10 -26.38 -13.87
CA ARG A 7 -15.50 -27.69 -14.17
C ARG A 7 -13.99 -27.60 -14.03
N LEU A 8 -13.43 -28.49 -13.23
CA LEU A 8 -12.00 -28.55 -12.96
C LEU A 8 -11.44 -29.89 -13.46
N LYS A 9 -10.14 -29.91 -13.74
CA LYS A 9 -9.43 -31.18 -13.92
C LYS A 9 -9.37 -31.90 -12.57
N GLU A 10 -9.39 -33.23 -12.61
CA GLU A 10 -9.32 -34.07 -11.41
C GLU A 10 -8.13 -33.70 -10.52
N ASP A 11 -6.94 -33.57 -11.09
CA ASP A 11 -5.73 -33.17 -10.35
C ASP A 11 -5.87 -31.80 -9.67
N THR A 12 -6.51 -30.84 -10.34
CA THR A 12 -6.75 -29.50 -9.79
C THR A 12 -7.77 -29.55 -8.65
N TYR A 13 -8.80 -30.38 -8.78
CA TYR A 13 -9.78 -30.57 -7.71
C TYR A 13 -9.14 -31.20 -6.47
N ASN A 14 -8.30 -32.22 -6.67
CA ASN A 14 -7.57 -32.86 -5.58
C ASN A 14 -6.61 -31.89 -4.87
N GLN A 15 -5.91 -31.04 -5.62
CA GLN A 15 -5.07 -29.97 -5.05
C GLN A 15 -5.89 -28.97 -4.22
N LEU A 16 -7.07 -28.55 -4.70
CA LEU A 16 -7.94 -27.66 -3.93
C LEU A 16 -8.38 -28.30 -2.61
N LYS A 17 -8.73 -29.58 -2.66
CA LYS A 17 -9.09 -30.35 -1.47
C LYS A 17 -7.95 -30.38 -0.46
N GLU A 18 -6.74 -30.76 -0.88
CA GLU A 18 -5.56 -30.81 -0.03
C GLU A 18 -5.25 -29.45 0.61
N LEU A 19 -5.34 -28.36 -0.16
CA LEU A 19 -5.11 -27.00 0.34
C LEU A 19 -6.18 -26.56 1.35
N THR A 20 -7.45 -26.88 1.09
CA THR A 20 -8.56 -26.58 2.02
C THR A 20 -8.36 -27.31 3.35
N GLU A 21 -8.00 -28.60 3.29
CA GLU A 21 -7.72 -29.41 4.48
C GLU A 21 -6.53 -28.87 5.27
N LEU A 22 -5.46 -28.45 4.58
CA LEU A 22 -4.29 -27.84 5.20
C LEU A 22 -4.64 -26.52 5.89
N GLU A 23 -5.42 -25.66 5.25
CA GLU A 23 -5.84 -24.37 5.82
C GLU A 23 -6.69 -24.59 7.10
N ASN A 24 -7.64 -25.53 7.05
CA ASN A 24 -8.41 -25.93 8.22
C ASN A 24 -7.52 -26.49 9.35
N LEU A 25 -6.49 -27.28 9.01
CA LEU A 25 -5.53 -27.78 9.97
C LEU A 25 -4.74 -26.63 10.63
N ILE A 26 -4.24 -25.68 9.84
CA ILE A 26 -3.50 -24.51 10.33
C ILE A 26 -4.38 -23.68 11.25
N ASN A 27 -5.63 -23.43 10.87
CA ASN A 27 -6.56 -22.61 11.66
C ASN A 27 -6.86 -23.24 13.03
N ARG A 28 -7.10 -24.56 13.09
CA ARG A 28 -7.27 -25.29 14.36
C ARG A 28 -6.04 -25.21 15.28
N HIS A 29 -4.83 -25.18 14.70
CA HIS A 29 -3.60 -25.07 15.47
C HIS A 29 -3.33 -23.64 15.96
N ARG A 30 -3.72 -22.62 15.19
CA ARG A 30 -3.51 -21.21 15.51
C ARG A 30 -4.46 -20.72 16.60
N ASP A 31 -5.71 -21.18 16.60
CA ASP A 31 -6.70 -20.80 17.60
C ASP A 31 -7.54 -22.01 18.00
N LYS A 32 -7.33 -22.48 19.24
CA LYS A 32 -8.03 -23.66 19.78
C LYS A 32 -9.52 -23.42 20.03
N ASN A 33 -9.97 -22.17 20.03
CA ASN A 33 -11.37 -21.80 20.20
C ASN A 33 -12.06 -21.56 18.85
N ARG A 34 -11.33 -21.69 17.74
CA ARG A 34 -11.85 -21.48 16.38
C ARG A 34 -12.32 -22.81 15.80
N ASP A 35 -13.62 -22.88 15.49
CA ASP A 35 -14.29 -24.07 14.94
C ASP A 35 -14.58 -23.93 13.43
N ASP A 36 -13.88 -23.01 12.77
CA ASP A 36 -14.04 -22.77 11.35
C ASP A 36 -13.53 -23.98 10.57
N ASN A 37 -14.44 -24.70 9.91
CA ASN A 37 -14.11 -25.81 9.02
C ASN A 37 -14.62 -25.51 7.61
N TYR A 38 -13.78 -24.82 6.85
CA TYR A 38 -14.08 -24.36 5.50
C TYR A 38 -14.33 -25.55 4.57
N GLN A 39 -15.38 -25.46 3.76
CA GLN A 39 -15.58 -26.34 2.62
C GLN A 39 -14.72 -25.87 1.43
N ILE A 40 -14.56 -26.73 0.42
CA ILE A 40 -13.82 -26.37 -0.80
C ILE A 40 -14.48 -25.17 -1.48
N GLU A 41 -15.81 -25.07 -1.43
CA GLU A 41 -16.58 -23.97 -1.97
C GLU A 41 -16.22 -22.64 -1.28
N ASP A 42 -16.09 -22.64 0.05
CA ASP A 42 -15.71 -21.45 0.82
C ASP A 42 -14.30 -20.99 0.45
N PHE A 43 -13.38 -21.94 0.30
CA PHE A 43 -12.01 -21.68 -0.16
C PHE A 43 -12.00 -21.07 -1.56
N VAL A 44 -12.74 -21.64 -2.51
CA VAL A 44 -12.84 -21.14 -3.89
C VAL A 44 -13.44 -19.74 -3.94
N VAL A 45 -14.52 -19.49 -3.19
CA VAL A 45 -15.14 -18.16 -3.10
C VAL A 45 -14.14 -17.16 -2.51
N GLY A 46 -13.44 -17.53 -1.43
CA GLY A 46 -12.38 -16.70 -0.83
C GLY A 46 -11.29 -16.33 -1.83
N CYS A 47 -10.77 -17.30 -2.59
CA CYS A 47 -9.77 -17.05 -3.62
C CYS A 47 -10.29 -16.13 -4.75
N ILE A 48 -11.54 -16.29 -5.16
CA ILE A 48 -12.15 -15.42 -6.19
C ILE A 48 -12.25 -13.99 -5.67
N ILE A 49 -12.74 -13.79 -4.44
CA ILE A 49 -12.85 -12.46 -3.80
C ILE A 49 -11.46 -11.82 -3.70
N ASP A 50 -10.48 -12.53 -3.15
CA ASP A 50 -9.11 -12.03 -3.02
C ASP A 50 -8.54 -11.64 -4.40
N LYS A 51 -8.77 -12.46 -5.43
CA LYS A 51 -8.30 -12.13 -6.78
C LYS A 51 -9.03 -10.91 -7.37
N MET A 52 -10.33 -10.79 -7.13
CA MET A 52 -11.11 -9.63 -7.54
C MET A 52 -10.63 -8.36 -6.82
N GLU A 53 -10.30 -8.43 -5.54
CA GLU A 53 -9.71 -7.31 -4.79
C GLU A 53 -8.35 -6.94 -5.35
N GLN A 54 -7.46 -7.90 -5.60
CA GLN A 54 -6.19 -7.65 -6.28
C GLN A 54 -6.40 -6.92 -7.61
N ILE A 55 -7.33 -7.39 -8.46
CA ILE A 55 -7.65 -6.77 -9.75
C ILE A 55 -8.30 -5.39 -9.56
N ASN A 56 -9.17 -5.21 -8.58
CA ASN A 56 -9.78 -3.93 -8.27
C ASN A 56 -8.76 -2.94 -7.71
N HIS A 57 -7.72 -3.40 -7.01
CA HIS A 57 -6.56 -2.58 -6.64
C HIS A 57 -5.66 -2.23 -7.83
N PHE A 58 -5.83 -2.84 -9.00
CA PHE A 58 -5.29 -2.37 -10.28
C PHE A 58 -6.21 -1.35 -10.99
N LYS A 59 -7.49 -1.22 -10.57
CA LYS A 59 -8.43 -0.21 -11.08
C LYS A 59 -8.30 1.23 -10.53
N PRO A 60 -7.58 1.57 -9.44
CA PRO A 60 -6.92 2.86 -9.41
C PRO A 60 -5.83 2.75 -10.46
N ILE A 61 -6.26 2.93 -11.71
CA ILE A 61 -5.43 3.12 -12.89
C ILE A 61 -4.32 4.01 -12.42
N ASN A 62 -3.07 3.51 -12.54
CA ASN A 62 -1.87 4.27 -12.25
C ASN A 62 -2.17 5.73 -12.60
N PRO A 63 -2.29 6.63 -11.61
CA PRO A 63 -2.86 7.96 -11.85
C PRO A 63 -1.97 8.81 -12.77
N LEU A 64 -0.80 8.26 -13.14
CA LEU A 64 0.07 8.73 -14.20
C LEU A 64 -0.38 8.36 -15.63
N ILE A 65 -1.43 7.55 -15.82
CA ILE A 65 -1.93 7.09 -17.14
C ILE A 65 -3.12 7.93 -17.61
N GLU A 66 -4.00 8.41 -16.71
CA GLU A 66 -5.22 9.16 -17.10
C GLU A 66 -5.00 10.65 -17.34
N SER A 67 -3.96 11.23 -16.73
CA SER A 67 -3.57 12.60 -17.04
C SER A 67 -2.87 12.63 -18.39
N GLY A 68 -3.47 13.25 -19.40
CA GLY A 68 -2.83 13.51 -20.72
C GLY A 68 -1.57 14.39 -20.67
N GLY A 69 -0.94 14.54 -19.50
CA GLY A 69 0.33 15.21 -19.22
C GLY A 69 1.05 14.51 -18.06
N GLN A 70 2.32 14.84 -17.83
CA GLN A 70 3.09 14.26 -16.72
C GLN A 70 2.51 14.73 -15.37
N PRO A 71 2.07 13.80 -14.50
CA PRO A 71 1.53 14.15 -13.19
C PRO A 71 2.59 14.84 -12.34
N VAL A 72 2.20 15.93 -11.70
CA VAL A 72 3.07 16.62 -10.75
C VAL A 72 2.88 15.98 -9.37
N ILE A 73 3.88 15.20 -8.96
CA ILE A 73 3.94 14.64 -7.61
C ILE A 73 4.36 15.74 -6.64
N LYS A 74 3.60 15.91 -5.56
CA LYS A 74 3.90 16.81 -4.45
C LYS A 74 4.10 16.03 -3.16
N ASN A 75 4.85 16.62 -2.23
CA ASN A 75 5.11 16.06 -0.92
C ASN A 75 4.28 16.76 0.18
N ARG A 76 4.03 16.04 1.28
CA ARG A 76 3.35 16.51 2.50
C ARG A 76 4.33 16.82 3.63
N PHE A 77 5.62 17.03 3.37
CA PHE A 77 6.63 17.16 4.42
C PHE A 77 6.36 18.30 5.40
N LYS A 78 5.85 19.44 4.92
CA LYS A 78 5.46 20.56 5.78
C LYS A 78 4.31 20.22 6.72
N GLU A 79 3.33 19.47 6.25
CA GLU A 79 2.18 19.02 7.04
C GLU A 79 2.64 18.02 8.11
N ILE A 80 3.44 17.04 7.71
CA ILE A 80 4.00 16.01 8.59
C ILE A 80 4.89 16.63 9.67
N ALA A 81 5.77 17.57 9.29
CA ALA A 81 6.63 18.26 10.24
C ALA A 81 5.82 19.05 11.28
N LYS A 82 4.76 19.75 10.84
CA LYS A 82 3.85 20.47 11.73
C LYS A 82 3.11 19.53 12.69
N GLN A 83 2.66 18.36 12.22
CA GLN A 83 1.99 17.37 13.07
C GLN A 83 2.92 16.78 14.14
N LYS A 84 4.22 16.71 13.86
CA LYS A 84 5.25 16.16 14.76
C LYS A 84 5.98 17.23 15.58
N ASP A 85 5.55 18.49 15.49
CA ASP A 85 6.20 19.64 16.12
C ASP A 85 7.70 19.77 15.78
N ILE A 86 8.07 19.42 14.54
CA ILE A 86 9.43 19.53 14.03
C ILE A 86 9.56 20.81 13.20
N TYR A 87 10.50 21.68 13.53
CA TYR A 87 10.74 22.89 12.74
C TYR A 87 11.61 22.60 11.51
N ILE A 88 11.26 23.22 10.38
CA ILE A 88 12.01 23.08 9.12
C ILE A 88 13.48 23.47 9.27
N LYS A 89 13.78 24.47 10.11
CA LYS A 89 15.16 24.90 10.40
C LYS A 89 15.99 23.75 11.02
N ASP A 90 15.40 22.96 11.91
CA ASP A 90 16.11 21.89 12.61
C ASP A 90 16.41 20.73 11.65
N ILE A 91 15.51 20.48 10.70
CA ILE A 91 15.74 19.52 9.61
C ILE A 91 16.84 20.03 8.67
N ALA A 92 16.86 21.34 8.39
CA ALA A 92 17.90 21.96 7.58
C ALA A 92 19.29 21.77 8.21
N ASP A 93 19.38 22.04 9.50
CA ASP A 93 20.63 21.93 10.28
C ASP A 93 21.09 20.47 10.36
N GLN A 94 20.19 19.51 10.59
CA GLN A 94 20.50 18.07 10.60
C GLN A 94 21.01 17.55 9.25
N LEU A 95 20.55 18.14 8.15
CA LEU A 95 20.89 17.71 6.79
C LEU A 95 22.02 18.55 6.16
N ASP A 96 22.64 19.47 6.92
CA ASP A 96 23.63 20.44 6.45
C ASP A 96 23.14 21.20 5.19
N MET A 97 21.89 21.65 5.25
CA MET A 97 21.20 22.34 4.16
C MET A 97 20.95 23.81 4.49
N LYS A 98 21.20 24.67 3.51
CA LYS A 98 20.80 26.08 3.60
C LYS A 98 19.26 26.19 3.71
N PRO A 99 18.72 26.99 4.66
CA PRO A 99 17.28 27.16 4.86
C PRO A 99 16.46 27.51 3.58
N PRO A 100 16.97 28.31 2.63
CA PRO A 100 16.25 28.59 1.38
C PRO A 100 16.04 27.34 0.51
N ASN A 101 16.93 26.36 0.56
CA ASN A 101 16.85 25.16 -0.28
C ASN A 101 15.84 24.16 0.28
N ILE A 102 15.85 23.95 1.59
CA ILE A 102 14.87 23.05 2.23
C ILE A 102 13.46 23.64 2.20
N SER A 103 13.32 24.96 2.35
CA SER A 103 12.02 25.63 2.30
C SER A 103 11.36 25.47 0.92
N LYS A 104 12.13 25.53 -0.17
CA LYS A 104 11.60 25.26 -1.52
C LYS A 104 11.04 23.83 -1.65
N ILE A 105 11.68 22.84 -1.05
CA ILE A 105 11.21 21.45 -1.03
C ILE A 105 9.92 21.31 -0.22
N PHE A 106 9.89 21.86 0.98
CA PHE A 106 8.72 21.78 1.90
C PHE A 106 7.49 22.53 1.38
N ASN A 107 7.70 23.52 0.50
CA ASN A 107 6.61 24.25 -0.17
C ASN A 107 6.34 23.75 -1.60
N ASN A 108 6.88 22.59 -2.01
CA ASN A 108 6.71 22.02 -3.35
C ASN A 108 7.15 22.92 -4.52
N VAL A 109 8.04 23.89 -4.26
CA VAL A 109 8.65 24.76 -5.29
C VAL A 109 9.73 24.01 -6.09
N SER A 110 10.40 23.04 -5.45
CA SER A 110 11.39 22.18 -6.08
C SER A 110 11.32 20.76 -5.54
N GLN A 111 11.37 19.76 -6.40
CA GLN A 111 11.39 18.36 -5.97
C GLN A 111 12.81 17.93 -5.56
N PRO A 112 12.98 17.24 -4.41
CA PRO A 112 14.27 16.69 -4.02
C PRO A 112 14.65 15.49 -4.88
N ARG A 113 15.95 15.24 -5.04
CA ARG A 113 16.42 13.93 -5.53
C ARG A 113 16.06 12.84 -4.53
N LEU A 114 15.96 11.59 -4.99
CA LEU A 114 15.57 10.45 -4.15
C LEU A 114 16.38 10.35 -2.84
N GLU A 115 17.69 10.52 -2.91
CA GLU A 115 18.55 10.48 -1.72
C GLU A 115 18.14 11.53 -0.67
N LEU A 116 17.88 12.76 -1.11
CA LEU A 116 17.46 13.84 -0.22
C LEU A 116 16.03 13.63 0.29
N PHE A 117 15.14 13.10 -0.55
CA PHE A 117 13.80 12.69 -0.13
C PHE A 117 13.88 11.69 1.03
N ILE A 118 14.69 10.64 0.89
CA ILE A 118 14.86 9.60 1.91
C ILE A 118 15.45 10.20 3.20
N LYS A 119 16.43 11.09 3.09
CA LYS A 119 17.02 11.77 4.26
C LYS A 119 15.97 12.58 5.03
N ILE A 120 15.18 13.40 4.33
CA ILE A 120 14.08 14.17 4.95
C ILE A 120 13.03 13.22 5.56
N TRP A 121 12.66 12.16 4.83
CA TRP A 121 11.70 11.15 5.27
C TRP A 121 12.13 10.45 6.57
N ILE A 122 13.41 10.09 6.70
CA ILE A 122 13.98 9.50 7.91
C ILE A 122 13.93 10.50 9.08
N VAL A 123 14.30 11.77 8.86
CA VAL A 123 14.23 12.81 9.91
C VAL A 123 12.79 13.04 10.38
N LEU A 124 11.81 12.92 9.48
CA LEU A 124 10.39 12.97 9.80
C LEU A 124 9.87 11.69 10.47
N GLY A 125 10.73 10.73 10.80
CA GLY A 125 10.38 9.48 11.47
C GLY A 125 9.71 8.46 10.57
N SER A 126 10.11 8.42 9.30
CA SER A 126 9.73 7.40 8.31
C SER A 126 8.22 7.10 8.20
N PRO A 127 7.34 8.11 8.06
CA PRO A 127 5.91 7.88 7.91
C PRO A 127 5.60 7.04 6.65
N PRO A 128 4.46 6.34 6.57
CA PRO A 128 4.09 5.59 5.38
C PRO A 128 4.19 6.44 4.09
N LEU A 129 4.79 5.91 3.02
CA LEU A 129 5.05 6.67 1.80
C LEU A 129 3.79 7.26 1.15
N HIS A 130 2.65 6.55 1.23
CA HIS A 130 1.37 7.03 0.74
C HIS A 130 0.85 8.28 1.48
N GLN A 131 1.34 8.55 2.69
CA GLN A 131 1.06 9.78 3.44
C GLN A 131 2.05 10.90 3.13
N CYS A 132 3.16 10.57 2.46
CA CYS A 132 4.22 11.54 2.15
C CYS A 132 3.97 12.25 0.82
N LEU A 133 3.21 11.64 -0.08
CA LEU A 133 3.07 12.04 -1.47
C LEU A 133 1.60 12.19 -1.86
N TYR A 134 1.31 13.11 -2.77
CA TYR A 134 0.00 13.27 -3.40
C TYR A 134 0.18 13.84 -4.80
N LEU A 135 -0.85 13.75 -5.64
CA LEU A 135 -0.84 14.35 -6.98
C LEU A 135 -1.46 15.73 -6.94
N GLU A 136 -0.86 16.67 -7.67
CA GLU A 136 -1.47 17.99 -7.86
C GLU A 136 -2.81 17.84 -8.58
N GLY A 137 -3.92 18.15 -7.90
CA GLY A 137 -5.28 17.99 -8.41
C GLY A 137 -6.16 17.03 -7.61
N ASP A 138 -5.56 16.25 -6.69
CA ASP A 138 -6.26 15.46 -5.65
C ASP A 138 -6.68 16.30 -4.44
#